data_AF-A0AAN6QRU7-F1
#
_entry.id   AF-A0AAN6QRU7-F1
#
_cell.length_a   1.000
_cell.length_b   1.000
_cell.length_c   1.000
_cell.angle_alpha   90.00
_cell.angle_beta   90.00
_cell.angle_gamma   90.00
#
_symmetry.space_group_name_H-M   'P 1'
#
loop_
_entity.id
_entity.type
_entity.pdbx_description
1 polymer ?
#
loop_
_entity_poly.entity_id
_entity_poly.type
_entity_poly.pdbx_seq_one_letter_code
_entity_poly.pdbx_strand_id
1 'polypeptide(L)'
;MFFLYGPQAPTAFSNGPSCTQFQAEFVEAAIRKCQADGITRFEATKEAEDDWCKRMNEKWDVTLFPKAKSWYSGANIPGKRVEPLNWAGGMVEYTTSLHGSLENNYQGWHTDKLKA
;
A
#
# COMPACT_ATOMS: atom_id res chain seq x y z
N MET A 1 -3.88 -9.48 -7.28
CA MET A 1 -2.77 -10.04 -6.47
C MET A 1 -2.57 -9.13 -5.27
N PHE A 2 -2.34 -9.68 -4.08
CA PHE A 2 -2.13 -8.90 -2.86
C PHE A 2 -0.80 -9.28 -2.22
N PHE A 3 -0.10 -8.29 -1.67
CA PHE A 3 1.14 -8.48 -0.91
C PHE A 3 0.87 -8.12 0.54
N LEU A 4 1.32 -8.97 1.47
CA LEU A 4 1.30 -8.69 2.89
C LEU A 4 2.73 -8.45 3.38
N TYR A 5 2.87 -7.55 4.35
CA TYR A 5 4.14 -7.16 4.95
C TYR A 5 5.24 -6.85 3.90
N GLY A 6 4.81 -6.21 2.81
CA GLY A 6 5.61 -5.96 1.62
C GLY A 6 6.12 -4.52 1.50
N PRO A 7 6.76 -4.18 0.36
CA PRO A 7 7.24 -2.83 0.09
C PRO A 7 6.12 -1.80 0.13
N GLN A 8 6.47 -0.57 0.51
CA GLN A 8 5.61 0.61 0.55
C GLN A 8 4.40 0.53 1.48
N ALA A 9 4.34 -0.49 2.33
CA ALA A 9 3.49 -0.52 3.52
C ALA A 9 4.32 -0.11 4.77
N PRO A 10 3.70 0.06 5.96
CA PRO A 10 4.43 0.39 7.17
C PRO A 10 5.51 -0.63 7.50
N THR A 11 5.22 -1.93 7.32
CA THR A 11 6.18 -3.04 7.33
C THR A 11 7.26 -2.92 8.40
N ALA A 12 8.49 -2.55 8.06
CA ALA A 12 9.59 -2.50 9.01
C ALA A 12 9.56 -1.27 9.94
N PHE A 13 8.66 -0.32 9.70
CA PHE A 13 8.38 0.85 10.52
C PHE A 13 7.15 0.65 11.43
N SER A 14 6.65 -0.59 11.55
CA SER A 14 5.57 -0.94 12.47
C SER A 14 5.82 -2.29 13.15
N ASN A 15 4.96 -2.65 14.11
CA ASN A 15 4.98 -3.99 14.69
C ASN A 15 4.43 -4.99 13.66
N GLY A 16 5.27 -5.97 13.27
CA GLY A 16 4.96 -6.93 12.21
C GLY A 16 3.59 -7.61 12.34
N PRO A 17 3.28 -8.28 13.47
CA PRO A 17 1.98 -8.90 13.68
C PRO A 17 0.80 -7.93 13.55
N SER A 18 0.91 -6.71 14.09
CA SER A 18 -0.15 -5.70 13.99
C SER A 18 -0.37 -5.24 12.54
N CYS A 19 0.72 -5.09 11.77
CA CYS A 19 0.64 -4.69 10.36
C CYS A 19 0.03 -5.80 9.50
N THR A 20 0.54 -7.02 9.65
CA THR A 20 0.10 -8.17 8.86
C THR A 20 -1.35 -8.55 9.17
N GLN A 21 -1.77 -8.50 10.45
CA GLN A 21 -3.16 -8.78 10.81
C GLN A 21 -4.12 -7.82 10.11
N PHE A 22 -3.87 -6.52 10.21
CA PHE A 22 -4.69 -5.51 9.54
C PHE A 22 -4.73 -5.74 8.01
N GLN A 23 -3.57 -6.01 7.38
CA GLN A 23 -3.53 -6.26 5.94
C GLN A 23 -4.32 -7.52 5.53
N ALA A 24 -4.28 -8.57 6.35
CA ALA A 24 -5.06 -9.79 6.11
C ALA A 24 -6.57 -9.51 6.20
N GLU A 25 -7.00 -8.77 7.23
CA GLU A 25 -8.39 -8.35 7.42
C GLU A 25 -8.87 -7.48 6.24
N PHE A 26 -8.04 -6.54 5.78
CA PHE A 26 -8.34 -5.73 4.59
C PHE A 26 -8.51 -6.58 3.33
N VAL A 27 -7.59 -7.52 3.07
CA VAL A 27 -7.66 -8.39 1.89
C VAL A 27 -8.90 -9.28 1.94
N GLU A 28 -9.22 -9.85 3.10
CA GLU A 28 -10.46 -10.62 3.28
C GLU A 28 -11.69 -9.75 2.95
N ALA A 29 -11.77 -8.55 3.53
CA ALA A 29 -12.89 -7.65 3.32
C ALA A 29 -13.02 -7.23 1.84
N ALA A 30 -11.91 -6.91 1.17
CA ALA A 30 -11.88 -6.57 -0.25
C ALA A 30 -12.42 -7.70 -1.12
N ILE A 31 -11.94 -8.94 -0.89
CA ILE A 31 -12.37 -10.13 -1.65
C ILE A 31 -13.86 -10.40 -1.43
N ARG A 32 -14.33 -10.38 -0.17
CA ARG A 32 -15.75 -10.60 0.15
C ARG A 32 -16.64 -9.56 -0.51
N LYS A 33 -16.25 -8.29 -0.49
CA LYS A 33 -17.01 -7.20 -1.10
C LYS A 33 -17.05 -7.35 -2.63
N CYS A 34 -15.91 -7.67 -3.26
CA CYS A 34 -15.87 -7.94 -4.70
C CYS A 34 -16.80 -9.09 -5.10
N GLN A 35 -16.79 -10.20 -4.34
CA GLN A 35 -17.68 -11.34 -4.58
C GLN A 35 -19.15 -10.96 -4.44
N ALA A 36 -19.52 -10.22 -3.39
CA ALA A 36 -20.88 -9.74 -3.18
C ALA A 36 -21.36 -8.81 -4.31
N ASP A 37 -20.47 -7.98 -4.85
CA ASP A 37 -20.78 -7.00 -5.90
C ASP A 37 -20.64 -7.56 -7.33
N GLY A 38 -20.31 -8.85 -7.48
CA GLY A 38 -20.13 -9.54 -8.76
C GLY A 38 -18.88 -9.08 -9.55
N ILE A 39 -17.89 -8.52 -8.84
CA ILE A 39 -16.64 -8.02 -9.42
C ILE A 39 -15.66 -9.17 -9.60
N THR A 40 -15.14 -9.32 -10.82
CA THR A 40 -14.18 -10.37 -11.22
C THR A 40 -12.78 -9.85 -11.48
N ARG A 41 -12.62 -8.53 -11.67
CA ARG A 41 -11.31 -7.87 -11.73
C ARG A 41 -11.26 -6.75 -10.71
N PHE A 42 -10.20 -6.74 -9.92
CA PHE A 42 -9.92 -5.72 -8.90
C PHE A 42 -8.43 -5.40 -8.98
N GLU A 43 -8.11 -4.29 -9.63
CA GLU A 43 -6.73 -3.93 -9.98
C GLU A 43 -6.48 -2.46 -9.66
N ALA A 44 -5.33 -2.13 -9.07
CA ALA A 44 -5.00 -0.74 -8.78
C ALA A 44 -4.93 0.06 -10.09
N THR A 45 -5.45 1.29 -10.10
CA THR A 45 -5.26 2.16 -11.27
C THR A 45 -3.87 2.77 -11.25
N LYS A 46 -3.34 3.11 -12.43
CA LYS A 46 -2.02 3.72 -12.56
C LYS A 46 -1.91 5.05 -11.80
N GLU A 47 -3.01 5.81 -11.77
CA GLU A 47 -3.09 7.08 -11.07
C GLU A 47 -2.99 6.90 -9.56
N ALA A 48 -3.62 5.85 -9.01
CA ALA A 48 -3.53 5.53 -7.59
C ALA A 48 -2.12 5.04 -7.20
N GLU A 49 -1.48 4.26 -8.07
CA GLU A 49 -0.07 3.85 -7.87
C GLU A 49 0.88 5.04 -7.87
N ASP A 50 0.70 5.98 -8.80
CA ASP A 50 1.53 7.19 -8.90
C ASP A 50 1.34 8.14 -7.71
N ASP A 51 0.09 8.35 -7.29
CA ASP A 51 -0.22 9.13 -6.09
C ASP A 51 0.38 8.48 -4.84
N TRP A 52 0.29 7.15 -4.70
CA TRP A 52 0.90 6.44 -3.58
C TRP A 52 2.42 6.61 -3.57
N CYS A 53 3.08 6.45 -4.72
CA CYS A 53 4.52 6.68 -4.85
C CYS A 53 4.92 8.11 -4.51
N LYS A 54 4.11 9.11 -4.91
CA LYS A 54 4.35 10.51 -4.55
C LYS A 54 4.25 10.71 -3.04
N ARG A 55 3.17 10.24 -2.40
CA ARG A 55 2.97 10.34 -0.94
C ARG A 55 4.07 9.63 -0.15
N MET A 56 4.55 8.49 -0.63
CA MET A 56 5.70 7.77 -0.05
C MET A 56 6.93 8.69 0.04
N ASN A 57 7.27 9.40 -1.04
CA ASN A 57 8.38 10.34 -1.06
C ASN A 57 8.11 11.56 -0.16
N GLU A 58 6.92 12.16 -0.22
CA GLU A 58 6.56 13.31 0.61
C GLU A 58 6.70 13.01 2.11
N LYS A 59 6.25 11.83 2.58
CA LYS A 59 6.39 11.42 3.98
C LYS A 59 7.81 11.07 4.34
N TRP A 60 8.59 10.53 3.40
CA TRP A 60 9.97 10.14 3.63
C TRP A 60 10.91 11.36 3.70
N ASP A 61 10.76 12.31 2.78
CA ASP A 61 11.68 13.43 2.59
C ASP A 61 11.66 14.46 3.72
N VAL A 62 10.56 14.55 4.47
CA VAL A 62 10.45 15.41 5.66
C VAL A 62 11.10 14.81 6.92
N THR A 63 11.63 13.59 6.84
CA THR A 63 12.30 12.90 7.96
C THR A 63 13.82 12.97 7.84
N LEU A 64 14.53 12.30 8.77
CA LEU A 64 15.98 12.08 8.65
C LEU A 64 16.34 10.83 7.83
N PHE A 65 15.37 9.99 7.42
CA PHE A 65 15.64 8.76 6.67
C PHE A 65 16.45 8.97 5.37
N PRO A 66 16.21 10.03 4.54
CA PRO A 66 17.00 10.26 3.33
C PRO A 66 18.50 10.45 3.58
N LYS A 67 18.91 10.81 4.80
CA LYS A 67 20.32 11.05 5.14
C LYS A 67 21.12 9.77 5.35
N ALA A 68 20.45 8.62 5.49
CA ALA A 68 21.09 7.34 5.74
C ALA A 68 21.20 6.49 4.46
N LYS A 69 22.38 5.92 4.23
CA LYS A 69 22.55 4.82 3.25
C LYS A 69 22.03 3.53 3.89
N SER A 70 20.78 3.17 3.63
CA SER A 70 20.08 2.10 4.36
C SER A 70 19.45 1.04 3.48
N TRP A 71 19.14 -0.10 4.08
CA TRP A 71 18.33 -1.17 3.49
C TRP A 71 16.88 -0.73 3.22
N TYR A 72 16.38 0.25 3.97
CA TYR A 72 15.03 0.80 3.82
C TYR A 72 14.83 1.64 2.57
N SER A 73 15.91 2.06 1.92
CA SER A 73 15.87 2.75 0.64
C SER A 73 16.55 1.97 -0.49
N GLY A 74 17.05 0.75 -0.22
CA GLY A 74 17.83 -0.02 -1.18
C GLY A 74 19.23 0.56 -1.50
N ALA A 75 19.64 1.65 -0.84
CA ALA A 75 20.91 2.34 -1.09
C ALA A 75 22.15 1.50 -0.76
N ASN A 76 21.96 0.35 -0.11
CA ASN A 76 22.99 -0.62 0.21
C ASN A 76 23.36 -1.56 -0.96
N ILE A 77 22.55 -1.64 -2.02
CA ILE A 77 22.81 -2.51 -3.20
C ILE A 77 23.28 -1.65 -4.39
N PRO A 78 24.50 -1.85 -4.93
CA PRO A 78 24.97 -1.15 -6.12
C PRO A 78 24.04 -1.34 -7.32
N GLY A 79 23.74 -0.24 -8.03
CA GLY A 79 22.87 -0.26 -9.22
C GLY A 79 21.37 -0.34 -8.94
N LYS A 80 20.95 -0.55 -7.68
CA LYS A 80 19.54 -0.53 -7.30
C LYS A 80 19.03 0.90 -7.19
N ARG A 81 17.81 1.15 -7.68
CA ARG A 81 17.12 2.43 -7.48
C ARG A 81 17.00 2.70 -5.98
N VAL A 82 17.36 3.93 -5.59
CA VAL A 82 17.20 4.41 -4.22
C VAL A 82 15.85 5.08 -4.10
N GLU A 83 14.94 4.47 -3.33
CA GLU A 83 13.58 4.97 -3.14
C GLU A 83 12.99 4.46 -1.81
N PRO A 84 12.01 5.15 -1.21
CA PRO A 84 11.40 4.70 0.05
C PRO A 84 10.74 3.32 -0.11
N LEU A 85 11.17 2.33 0.70
CA LEU A 85 10.58 0.99 0.69
C LEU A 85 9.57 0.75 1.82
N ASN A 86 9.44 1.68 2.78
CA ASN A 86 8.49 1.58 3.89
C ASN A 86 7.74 2.89 4.07
N TRP A 87 6.45 2.82 4.38
CA TRP A 87 5.59 3.98 4.62
C TRP A 87 5.95 4.66 5.96
N ALA A 88 6.42 5.90 5.89
CA ALA A 88 6.84 6.68 7.05
C ALA A 88 5.70 7.47 7.73
N GLY A 89 4.48 7.46 7.17
CA GLY A 89 3.33 8.20 7.71
C GLY A 89 2.60 7.53 8.89
N GLY A 90 3.12 6.39 9.39
CA GLY A 90 2.54 5.66 10.50
C GLY A 90 1.31 4.81 10.15
N MET A 91 0.89 3.96 11.10
CA MET A 91 -0.21 2.99 10.89
C MET A 91 -1.56 3.66 10.71
N VAL A 92 -1.88 4.73 11.45
CA VAL A 92 -3.22 5.35 11.41
C VAL A 92 -3.55 5.88 10.01
N GLU A 93 -2.66 6.65 9.40
CA GLU A 93 -2.90 7.18 8.05
C GLU A 93 -2.95 6.05 7.00
N TYR A 94 -2.14 5.02 7.16
CA TYR A 94 -2.11 3.86 6.27
C TYR A 94 -3.43 3.08 6.31
N THR A 95 -3.93 2.76 7.51
CA THR A 95 -5.18 2.00 7.66
C THR A 95 -6.38 2.80 7.18
N THR A 96 -6.45 4.10 7.51
CA THR A 96 -7.49 5.01 7.02
C THR A 96 -7.49 5.10 5.49
N SER A 97 -6.31 5.16 4.85
CA SER A 97 -6.21 5.22 3.38
C SER A 97 -6.80 3.97 2.71
N LEU A 98 -6.50 2.78 3.25
CA LEU A 98 -7.00 1.52 2.71
C LEU A 98 -8.50 1.34 2.94
N HIS A 99 -9.01 1.60 4.16
CA HIS A 99 -10.45 1.56 4.42
C HIS A 99 -11.22 2.51 3.50
N GLY A 100 -10.80 3.77 3.42
CA GLY A 100 -11.44 4.76 2.55
C GLY A 100 -11.45 4.35 1.08
N SER A 101 -10.41 3.67 0.61
CA SER A 101 -10.33 3.18 -0.76
C SER A 101 -11.41 2.13 -1.09
N LEU A 102 -11.78 1.26 -0.14
CA LEU A 102 -12.90 0.32 -0.33
C LEU A 102 -14.28 0.97 -0.11
N GLU A 103 -14.40 1.81 0.91
CA GLU A 103 -15.67 2.46 1.31
C GLU A 103 -16.14 3.48 0.27
N ASN A 104 -15.21 4.18 -0.39
CA ASN A 104 -15.49 5.18 -1.41
C ASN A 104 -15.70 4.55 -2.80
N ASN A 105 -16.56 3.53 -2.88
CA ASN A 105 -16.91 2.84 -4.13
C ASN A 105 -15.66 2.38 -4.91
N TYR A 106 -14.74 1.68 -4.23
CA TYR A 106 -13.50 1.18 -4.82
C TYR A 106 -12.60 2.27 -5.42
N GLN A 107 -12.53 3.43 -4.77
CA GLN A 107 -11.65 4.52 -5.18
C GLN A 107 -10.20 4.04 -5.33
N GLY A 108 -9.61 4.31 -6.51
CA GLY A 108 -8.24 3.90 -6.86
C GLY A 108 -8.13 2.49 -7.42
N TRP A 109 -9.25 1.80 -7.64
CA TRP A 109 -9.30 0.48 -8.24
C TRP A 109 -10.10 0.49 -9.54
N HIS A 110 -9.55 -0.16 -10.55
CA HIS A 110 -10.27 -0.63 -11.71
C HIS A 110 -11.09 -1.88 -11.33
N THR A 111 -12.40 -1.82 -11.55
CA THR A 111 -13.30 -2.95 -11.25
C THR A 111 -14.07 -3.38 -12.49
N ASP A 112 -14.04 -4.68 -12.81
CA ASP A 112 -14.87 -5.27 -13.86
C ASP A 112 -15.88 -6.24 -13.25
N LYS A 113 -17.10 -6.27 -13.78
CA LYS A 113 -18.13 -7.25 -13.43
C LYS A 113 -18.26 -8.29 -14.54
N LEU A 114 -18.77 -9.47 -14.19
CA LEU A 114 -19.25 -10.42 -15.19
C LEU A 114 -20.32 -9.75 -16.05
N LYS A 115 -20.15 -9.79 -17.38
CA LYS A 115 -21.26 -9.50 -18.29
C LYS A 115 -22.30 -10.61 -18.09
N ALA A 116 -23.53 -10.20 -17.80
CA ALA A 116 -24.68 -11.10 -17.69
C ALA A 116 -24.91 -11.86 -19.00
#